data_AF-A0A4R8F0J4-F1
#
_entry.id   AF-A0A4R8F0J4-F1
#
_cell.length_a   1.000
_cell.length_b   1.000
_cell.length_c   1.000
_cell.angle_alpha   90.00
_cell.angle_beta   90.00
_cell.angle_gamma   90.00
#
_symmetry.space_group_name_H-M   'P 1'
#
loop_
_entity.id
_entity.type
_entity.pdbx_description
1 polymer ?
#
loop_
_entity_poly.entity_id
_entity_poly.type
_entity_poly.pdbx_seq_one_letter_code
_entity_poly.pdbx_strand_id
1 'polypeptide(L)'
;MEDKNKNGGHIPARRRLLKGLGALGGALAVVGGCPVAHAAKQETSPGTLPPDARMEKQPFYGEHQAGVLTPQQAAMMLVAFDVLASDKADLERLFKLLSARFDFLTTGGPAPDTPNPRMPPMDSGILGAQIYPDNLTFTLSAGTSLFDERFGLKGQMPKKLQKMERFANDSLDASLCHGDLLLQICANTADTVIHALRDIIKHTPDLLSVRWKREGFISNHAARSRGKETPINLLGFKDGTANPNSEDKPLMNDVVWVTADQQEPAWAVGGSYKAVRIIQFHVESWDRTPLKEQQTIFGRDKHSGAPLGMKNEHDEPDYAADPDGNMIALDAHIRLANPRTKETQSNLMMRRGYSYSLGVSKSGQLDMGLLFVCFQHDLEKGFLAVQQRLNGEALEEYVKPIGGGYFFVLPGVVDKQHYLGQGLLEA
;
A
#
# COMPACT_ATOMS: atom_id res chain seq x y z
N MET A 1 -6.61 -0.92 -85.92
CA MET A 1 -6.05 -1.56 -84.72
C MET A 1 -7.16 -1.52 -83.66
N GLU A 2 -8.24 -2.32 -83.74
CA GLU A 2 -8.31 -3.82 -83.78
C GLU A 2 -7.41 -4.43 -82.71
N ASP A 3 -7.83 -5.26 -81.75
CA ASP A 3 -9.04 -6.10 -81.56
C ASP A 3 -9.19 -6.41 -80.03
N LYS A 4 -10.41 -6.47 -79.43
CA LYS A 4 -11.22 -7.68 -79.08
C LYS A 4 -10.44 -8.82 -78.36
N ASN A 5 -10.92 -9.55 -77.35
CA ASN A 5 -12.25 -10.02 -76.91
C ASN A 5 -12.06 -10.68 -75.50
N LYS A 6 -12.97 -10.55 -74.50
CA LYS A 6 -14.09 -11.48 -74.11
C LYS A 6 -13.66 -12.92 -73.81
N ASN A 7 -14.17 -13.70 -72.83
CA ASN A 7 -15.40 -13.82 -72.00
C ASN A 7 -14.98 -14.71 -70.78
N GLY A 8 -15.64 -14.86 -69.62
CA GLY A 8 -17.07 -14.95 -69.27
C GLY A 8 -17.36 -16.35 -68.66
N GLY A 9 -18.14 -16.44 -67.57
CA GLY A 9 -18.65 -17.73 -67.03
C GLY A 9 -19.33 -17.64 -65.65
N HIS A 10 -20.56 -18.16 -65.54
CA HIS A 10 -21.59 -17.96 -64.51
C HIS A 10 -21.63 -18.99 -63.32
N ILE A 11 -22.17 -18.49 -62.19
CA ILE A 11 -22.83 -19.07 -60.97
C ILE A 11 -23.63 -20.39 -61.15
N PRO A 12 -23.89 -21.26 -60.12
CA PRO A 12 -25.03 -21.08 -59.18
C PRO A 12 -24.88 -21.62 -57.73
N ALA A 13 -25.81 -21.20 -56.86
CA ALA A 13 -26.01 -21.54 -55.45
C ALA A 13 -26.55 -22.95 -55.17
N ARG A 14 -26.43 -23.44 -53.91
CA ARG A 14 -27.31 -24.46 -53.32
C ARG A 14 -27.64 -24.21 -51.83
N ARG A 15 -28.95 -24.13 -51.56
CA ARG A 15 -29.64 -24.21 -50.26
C ARG A 15 -29.84 -25.67 -49.81
N ARG A 16 -29.90 -25.88 -48.49
CA ARG A 16 -30.73 -26.85 -47.72
C ARG A 16 -30.37 -26.63 -46.25
N LEU A 17 -31.17 -26.16 -45.29
CA LEU A 17 -32.56 -26.39 -44.84
C LEU A 17 -32.93 -27.85 -44.57
N LEU A 18 -33.06 -28.18 -43.27
CA LEU A 18 -34.06 -29.02 -42.57
C LEU A 18 -33.49 -29.33 -41.16
N LYS A 19 -33.92 -28.68 -40.07
CA LYS A 19 -35.10 -28.97 -39.23
C LYS A 19 -35.33 -30.48 -38.98
N GLY A 20 -35.13 -30.90 -37.73
CA GLY A 20 -35.59 -32.17 -37.17
C GLY A 20 -35.52 -32.16 -35.64
N LEU A 21 -36.65 -31.92 -34.98
CA LEU A 21 -36.93 -32.21 -33.57
C LEU A 21 -37.35 -33.68 -33.46
N GLY A 22 -36.91 -34.41 -32.41
CA GLY A 22 -37.43 -35.75 -32.12
C GLY A 22 -36.66 -36.56 -31.07
N ALA A 23 -37.09 -36.36 -29.82
CA ALA A 23 -37.02 -37.16 -28.60
C ALA A 23 -36.50 -38.64 -28.58
N LEU A 24 -35.94 -38.97 -27.40
CA LEU A 24 -35.86 -40.27 -26.69
C LEU A 24 -34.70 -41.26 -27.01
N GLY A 25 -33.88 -41.52 -25.99
CA GLY A 25 -32.98 -42.69 -25.91
C GLY A 25 -31.79 -42.45 -24.99
N GLY A 26 -31.87 -42.91 -23.74
CA GLY A 26 -30.78 -42.80 -22.76
C GLY A 26 -29.63 -43.78 -23.01
N ALA A 27 -28.41 -43.36 -22.66
CA ALA A 27 -27.35 -44.16 -22.02
C ALA A 27 -26.10 -43.28 -21.84
N LEU A 28 -25.38 -43.51 -20.75
CA LEU A 28 -24.20 -42.79 -20.28
C LEU A 28 -23.08 -42.65 -21.34
N ALA A 29 -22.44 -41.48 -21.37
CA ALA A 29 -21.02 -41.34 -21.68
C ALA A 29 -20.40 -40.24 -20.81
N VAL A 30 -19.74 -40.67 -19.74
CA VAL A 30 -18.80 -39.87 -18.96
C VAL A 30 -17.59 -39.59 -19.86
N VAL A 31 -17.43 -38.33 -20.28
CA VAL A 31 -16.14 -37.82 -20.76
C VAL A 31 -15.96 -36.44 -20.12
N GLY A 32 -15.03 -36.40 -19.18
CA GLY A 32 -14.61 -35.18 -18.50
C GLY A 32 -14.09 -34.16 -19.50
N GLY A 33 -14.74 -33.00 -19.51
CA GLY A 33 -14.15 -31.75 -19.97
C GLY A 33 -13.98 -30.88 -18.74
N CYS A 34 -12.76 -30.79 -18.22
CA CYS A 34 -12.41 -29.71 -17.30
C CYS A 34 -12.69 -28.40 -18.05
N PRO A 35 -13.48 -27.47 -17.51
CA PRO A 35 -13.40 -26.10 -18.00
C PRO A 35 -11.97 -25.67 -17.70
N VAL A 36 -11.18 -25.47 -18.76
CA VAL A 36 -9.93 -24.73 -18.66
C VAL A 36 -10.37 -23.32 -18.27
N ALA A 37 -10.48 -23.09 -16.96
CA ALA A 37 -10.45 -21.76 -16.41
C ALA A 37 -9.22 -21.14 -17.05
N HIS A 38 -9.44 -20.16 -17.94
CA HIS A 38 -8.37 -19.26 -18.30
C HIS A 38 -7.87 -18.74 -16.96
N ALA A 39 -6.70 -19.20 -16.53
CA ALA A 39 -6.06 -18.70 -15.34
C ALA A 39 -5.93 -17.20 -15.59
N ALA A 40 -6.82 -16.42 -14.96
CA ALA A 40 -6.63 -15.00 -14.87
C ALA A 40 -5.22 -14.84 -14.31
N LYS A 41 -4.34 -14.13 -15.02
CA LYS A 41 -3.00 -13.83 -14.50
C LYS A 41 -3.23 -13.27 -13.10
N GLN A 42 -2.65 -13.92 -12.11
CA GLN A 42 -2.82 -13.56 -10.71
C GLN A 42 -2.30 -12.14 -10.56
N GLU A 43 -3.21 -11.19 -10.30
CA GLU A 43 -2.84 -9.80 -10.10
C GLU A 43 -2.14 -9.67 -8.74
N THR A 44 -1.12 -8.83 -8.69
CA THR A 44 -0.34 -8.64 -7.47
C THR A 44 -1.12 -7.79 -6.49
N SER A 45 -1.12 -8.12 -5.20
CA SER A 45 -1.87 -7.36 -4.18
C SER A 45 -1.00 -6.26 -3.55
N PRO A 46 -1.54 -5.05 -3.27
CA PRO A 46 -2.93 -4.64 -3.48
C PRO A 46 -3.24 -4.17 -4.92
N GLY A 47 -2.31 -4.34 -5.86
CA GLY A 47 -2.41 -3.87 -7.24
C GLY A 47 -1.84 -2.46 -7.40
N THR A 48 -2.03 -1.86 -8.58
CA THR A 48 -1.59 -0.49 -8.87
C THR A 48 -2.66 0.31 -9.61
N LEU A 49 -2.60 1.64 -9.52
CA LEU A 49 -3.46 2.58 -10.26
C LEU A 49 -2.63 3.40 -11.25
N PRO A 50 -3.19 3.73 -12.43
CA PRO A 50 -2.47 4.39 -13.50
C PRO A 50 -2.33 5.90 -13.24
N PRO A 51 -1.18 6.50 -13.58
CA PRO A 51 -0.88 7.90 -13.24
C PRO A 51 -1.67 8.95 -14.06
N ASP A 52 -2.30 8.56 -15.17
CA ASP A 52 -3.02 9.45 -16.09
C ASP A 52 -4.52 9.56 -15.79
N ALA A 53 -5.03 8.82 -14.80
CA ALA A 53 -6.44 8.75 -14.49
C ALA A 53 -6.94 9.86 -13.55
N ARG A 54 -6.76 11.11 -13.96
CA ARG A 54 -7.03 12.32 -13.16
C ARG A 54 -8.45 12.45 -12.60
N MET A 55 -9.45 11.85 -13.26
CA MET A 55 -10.86 11.90 -12.85
C MET A 55 -11.29 10.72 -11.97
N GLU A 56 -10.47 9.68 -11.82
CA GLU A 56 -10.80 8.54 -10.97
C GLU A 56 -10.83 8.93 -9.50
N LYS A 57 -11.76 8.34 -8.76
CA LYS A 57 -12.03 8.61 -7.34
C LYS A 57 -11.85 7.34 -6.54
N GLN A 58 -11.37 7.49 -5.32
CA GLN A 58 -11.39 6.43 -4.31
C GLN A 58 -12.41 6.79 -3.23
N PRO A 59 -13.24 5.83 -2.75
CA PRO A 59 -14.21 6.12 -1.69
C PRO A 59 -13.51 6.58 -0.40
N PHE A 60 -13.89 7.75 0.11
CA PHE A 60 -13.46 8.21 1.44
C PHE A 60 -14.25 7.52 2.56
N TYR A 61 -15.57 7.40 2.37
CA TYR A 61 -16.48 6.74 3.32
C TYR A 61 -16.46 5.22 3.13
N GLY A 62 -16.54 4.48 4.24
CA GLY A 62 -16.54 3.03 4.28
C GLY A 62 -16.28 2.49 5.69
N GLU A 63 -16.39 1.16 5.84
CA GLU A 63 -16.05 0.45 7.07
C GLU A 63 -14.57 0.61 7.44
N HIS A 64 -13.71 0.64 6.42
CA HIS A 64 -12.26 0.85 6.56
C HIS A 64 -11.84 2.10 5.82
N GLN A 65 -10.76 2.76 6.30
CA GLN A 65 -10.15 3.85 5.56
C GLN A 65 -9.54 3.35 4.23
N ALA A 66 -9.65 4.18 3.19
CA ALA A 66 -8.90 4.00 1.95
C ALA A 66 -7.39 4.15 2.18
N GLY A 67 -6.58 3.72 1.20
CA GLY A 67 -5.12 3.74 1.26
C GLY A 67 -4.47 2.60 2.05
N VAL A 68 -5.29 1.70 2.64
CA VAL A 68 -4.83 0.42 3.23
C VAL A 68 -4.86 -0.69 2.18
N LEU A 69 -6.06 -1.07 1.72
CA LEU A 69 -6.24 -2.09 0.67
C LEU A 69 -6.42 -1.49 -0.74
N THR A 70 -6.53 -0.17 -0.84
CA THR A 70 -6.58 0.51 -2.15
C THR A 70 -5.33 0.16 -2.96
N PRO A 71 -5.46 -0.19 -4.25
CA PRO A 71 -4.30 -0.44 -5.10
C PRO A 71 -3.34 0.76 -5.09
N GLN A 72 -2.03 0.51 -5.23
CA GLN A 72 -1.02 1.54 -5.06
C GLN A 72 -1.10 2.59 -6.17
N GLN A 73 -1.38 3.84 -5.78
CA GLN A 73 -1.22 4.99 -6.67
C GLN A 73 0.27 5.29 -6.91
N ALA A 74 0.60 6.05 -7.95
CA ALA A 74 1.99 6.27 -8.35
C ALA A 74 2.79 7.15 -7.37
N ALA A 75 2.14 8.08 -6.65
CA ALA A 75 2.77 9.00 -5.70
C ALA A 75 2.20 8.82 -4.28
N MET A 76 3.07 8.99 -3.28
CA MET A 76 2.70 8.94 -1.87
C MET A 76 3.54 9.92 -1.04
N MET A 77 2.95 10.45 0.02
CA MET A 77 3.64 11.16 1.08
C MET A 77 3.25 10.58 2.44
N LEU A 78 4.26 10.37 3.28
CA LEU A 78 4.14 10.13 4.70
C LEU A 78 4.49 11.42 5.43
N VAL A 79 3.58 11.91 6.24
CA VAL A 79 3.78 13.14 7.02
C VAL A 79 3.24 12.96 8.42
N ALA A 80 4.15 12.98 9.39
CA ALA A 80 3.81 12.92 10.80
C ALA A 80 3.62 14.32 11.37
N PHE A 81 2.71 14.43 12.32
CA PHE A 81 2.41 15.66 13.01
C PHE A 81 2.52 15.48 14.52
N ASP A 82 3.00 16.52 15.18
CA ASP A 82 2.74 16.75 16.60
C ASP A 82 1.39 17.50 16.70
N VAL A 83 0.51 17.06 17.60
CA VAL A 83 -0.81 17.65 17.81
C VAL A 83 -0.70 18.78 18.84
N LEU A 84 -1.17 19.97 18.44
CA LEU A 84 -1.14 21.20 19.23
C LEU A 84 -2.46 21.44 19.99
N ALA A 85 -3.49 20.60 19.76
CA ALA A 85 -4.75 20.63 20.50
C ALA A 85 -4.48 20.62 22.01
N SER A 86 -5.15 21.53 22.73
CA SER A 86 -4.90 21.73 24.16
C SER A 86 -5.70 20.76 25.05
N ASP A 87 -6.82 20.26 24.53
CA ASP A 87 -7.72 19.35 25.22
C ASP A 87 -8.44 18.41 24.25
N LYS A 88 -9.29 17.53 24.79
CA LYS A 88 -10.07 16.55 24.01
C LYS A 88 -11.06 17.22 23.04
N ALA A 89 -11.59 18.40 23.38
CA ALA A 89 -12.54 19.12 22.53
C ALA A 89 -11.84 19.73 21.30
N ASP A 90 -10.62 20.25 21.46
CA ASP A 90 -9.77 20.66 20.34
C ASP A 90 -9.36 19.47 19.47
N LEU A 91 -9.10 18.30 20.06
CA LEU A 91 -8.82 17.08 19.30
C LEU A 91 -10.04 16.63 18.48
N GLU A 92 -11.24 16.70 19.06
CA GLU A 92 -12.50 16.45 18.35
C GLU A 92 -12.71 17.44 17.18
N ARG A 93 -12.44 18.73 17.42
CA ARG A 93 -12.47 19.77 16.39
C ARG A 93 -11.51 19.46 15.25
N LEU A 94 -10.28 19.04 15.57
CA LEU A 94 -9.29 18.62 14.58
C LEU A 94 -9.80 17.45 13.74
N PHE A 95 -10.33 16.39 14.36
CA PHE A 95 -10.79 15.20 13.63
C PHE A 95 -12.00 15.47 12.74
N LYS A 96 -12.96 16.28 13.19
CA LYS A 96 -14.07 16.76 12.36
C LYS A 96 -13.59 17.59 11.18
N LEU A 97 -12.64 18.51 11.43
CA LEU A 97 -12.05 19.34 10.38
C LEU A 97 -11.32 18.49 9.34
N LEU A 98 -10.44 17.58 9.76
CA LEU A 98 -9.71 16.69 8.85
C LEU A 98 -10.68 15.85 8.01
N SER A 99 -11.73 15.28 8.62
CA SER A 99 -12.72 14.48 7.89
C SER A 99 -13.41 15.29 6.79
N ALA A 100 -13.80 16.54 7.08
CA ALA A 100 -14.40 17.44 6.10
C ALA A 100 -13.43 17.83 4.97
N ARG A 101 -12.15 18.07 5.30
CA ARG A 101 -11.13 18.38 4.28
C ARG A 101 -10.83 17.16 3.41
N PHE A 102 -10.72 15.97 3.99
CA PHE A 102 -10.46 14.74 3.25
C PHE A 102 -11.59 14.44 2.27
N ASP A 103 -12.86 14.46 2.71
CA ASP A 103 -14.01 14.24 1.81
C ASP A 103 -13.99 15.19 0.60
N PHE A 104 -13.76 16.48 0.83
CA PHE A 104 -13.66 17.47 -0.24
C PHE A 104 -12.51 17.16 -1.21
N LEU A 105 -11.30 16.96 -0.69
CA LEU A 105 -10.10 16.77 -1.51
C LEU A 105 -10.14 15.46 -2.30
N THR A 106 -10.60 14.36 -1.69
CA THR A 106 -10.72 13.06 -2.38
C THR A 106 -11.86 13.02 -3.39
N THR A 107 -12.91 13.83 -3.17
CA THR A 107 -13.99 13.98 -4.14
C THR A 107 -13.61 14.89 -5.31
N GLY A 108 -12.76 15.88 -5.06
CA GLY A 108 -12.44 16.96 -6.00
C GLY A 108 -13.58 17.97 -6.15
N GLY A 109 -13.28 19.12 -6.76
CA GLY A 109 -14.20 20.23 -6.94
C GLY A 109 -13.50 21.51 -7.39
N PRO A 110 -14.26 22.57 -7.69
CA PRO A 110 -13.67 23.89 -7.94
C PRO A 110 -12.76 24.30 -6.78
N ALA A 111 -11.60 24.88 -7.09
CA ALA A 111 -10.73 25.46 -6.07
C ALA A 111 -11.49 26.58 -5.33
N PRO A 112 -11.46 26.64 -3.99
CA PRO A 112 -12.16 27.68 -3.25
C PRO A 112 -11.75 29.09 -3.68
N ASP A 113 -12.73 29.92 -4.03
CA ASP A 113 -12.50 31.31 -4.39
C ASP A 113 -11.98 32.12 -3.20
N THR A 114 -11.25 33.20 -3.50
CA THR A 114 -10.80 34.19 -2.51
C THR A 114 -11.56 35.49 -2.74
N PRO A 115 -12.69 35.74 -2.04
CA PRO A 115 -13.59 36.85 -2.38
C PRO A 115 -12.97 38.23 -2.16
N ASN A 116 -12.02 38.34 -1.23
CA ASN A 116 -11.30 39.58 -0.93
C ASN A 116 -9.80 39.39 -1.26
N PRO A 117 -9.28 40.03 -2.33
CA PRO A 117 -7.87 39.91 -2.74
C PRO A 117 -6.84 40.38 -1.70
N ARG A 118 -7.28 41.03 -0.61
CA ARG A 118 -6.43 41.39 0.53
C ARG A 118 -6.20 40.24 1.51
N MET A 119 -6.94 39.14 1.37
CA MET A 119 -6.80 37.94 2.20
C MET A 119 -5.83 36.94 1.55
N PRO A 120 -5.16 36.08 2.33
CA PRO A 120 -4.43 34.95 1.76
C PRO A 120 -5.33 34.09 0.86
N PRO A 121 -4.85 33.63 -0.31
CA PRO A 121 -5.64 32.80 -1.22
C PRO A 121 -6.21 31.55 -0.55
N MET A 122 -7.50 31.27 -0.71
CA MET A 122 -8.21 30.14 -0.08
C MET A 122 -7.65 28.77 -0.48
N ASP A 123 -7.25 28.61 -1.73
CA ASP A 123 -6.48 27.48 -2.25
C ASP A 123 -5.01 27.86 -2.49
N SER A 124 -4.12 26.86 -2.53
CA SER A 124 -2.71 27.08 -2.87
C SER A 124 -2.47 27.48 -4.34
N GLY A 125 -3.41 27.18 -5.23
CA GLY A 125 -3.39 27.47 -6.66
C GLY A 125 -2.56 26.50 -7.51
N ILE A 126 -1.85 25.53 -6.91
CA ILE A 126 -0.87 24.71 -7.67
C ILE A 126 -1.53 23.72 -8.63
N LEU A 127 -2.81 23.39 -8.43
CA LEU A 127 -3.58 22.53 -9.34
C LEU A 127 -4.41 23.35 -10.36
N GLY A 128 -4.34 24.68 -10.31
CA GLY A 128 -5.20 25.59 -11.06
C GLY A 128 -6.59 25.75 -10.43
N ALA A 129 -7.57 26.16 -11.24
CA ALA A 129 -8.93 26.49 -10.77
C ALA A 129 -9.79 25.27 -10.38
N GLN A 130 -9.31 24.05 -10.68
CA GLN A 130 -10.05 22.82 -10.44
C GLN A 130 -9.15 21.84 -9.67
N ILE A 131 -9.65 21.38 -8.53
CA ILE A 131 -9.06 20.29 -7.76
C ILE A 131 -9.66 19.00 -8.31
N TYR A 132 -8.81 18.12 -8.80
CA TYR A 132 -9.21 16.83 -9.34
C TYR A 132 -9.00 15.75 -8.28
N PRO A 133 -9.86 14.72 -8.23
CA PRO A 133 -9.72 13.66 -7.26
C PRO A 133 -8.42 12.87 -7.44
N ASP A 134 -8.01 12.57 -8.68
CA ASP A 134 -6.71 11.99 -9.01
C ASP A 134 -6.33 10.73 -8.19
N ASN A 135 -7.32 9.87 -7.93
CA ASN A 135 -7.24 8.72 -7.02
C ASN A 135 -6.72 9.05 -5.61
N LEU A 136 -6.87 10.29 -5.16
CA LEU A 136 -6.41 10.75 -3.85
C LEU A 136 -7.07 9.93 -2.74
N THR A 137 -6.24 9.50 -1.80
CA THR A 137 -6.64 8.87 -0.55
C THR A 137 -5.87 9.50 0.61
N PHE A 138 -6.56 9.64 1.74
CA PHE A 138 -5.95 9.92 3.03
C PHE A 138 -6.13 8.70 3.93
N THR A 139 -5.08 8.33 4.64
CA THR A 139 -5.14 7.35 5.73
C THR A 139 -4.58 8.01 6.98
N LEU A 140 -5.45 8.27 7.96
CA LEU A 140 -5.09 8.85 9.25
C LEU A 140 -4.82 7.74 10.27
N SER A 141 -3.69 7.85 10.97
CA SER A 141 -3.28 6.90 11.99
C SER A 141 -2.72 7.61 13.23
N ALA A 142 -3.00 7.08 14.41
CA ALA A 142 -2.59 7.63 15.70
C ALA A 142 -1.35 6.93 16.26
N GLY A 143 -0.35 7.69 16.69
CA GLY A 143 0.83 7.17 17.38
C GLY A 143 0.57 7.03 18.88
N THR A 144 1.48 6.33 19.57
CA THR A 144 1.39 6.09 21.03
C THR A 144 1.29 7.39 21.83
N SER A 145 1.96 8.47 21.40
CA SER A 145 1.97 9.74 22.12
C SER A 145 0.60 10.43 22.15
N LEU A 146 -0.31 10.15 21.22
CA LEU A 146 -1.69 10.68 21.28
C LEU A 146 -2.47 10.15 22.50
N PHE A 147 -2.03 9.04 23.11
CA PHE A 147 -2.68 8.39 24.25
C PHE A 147 -2.02 8.75 25.60
N ASP A 148 -1.27 9.85 25.65
CA ASP A 148 -0.78 10.42 26.91
C ASP A 148 -1.90 11.14 27.69
N GLU A 149 -1.53 11.92 28.70
CA GLU A 149 -2.46 12.62 29.58
C GLU A 149 -3.28 13.73 28.91
N ARG A 150 -2.86 14.28 27.76
CA ARG A 150 -3.43 15.51 27.17
C ARG A 150 -4.93 15.42 26.91
N PHE A 151 -5.39 14.24 26.47
CA PHE A 151 -6.76 14.04 25.97
C PHE A 151 -7.58 13.05 26.81
N GLY A 152 -7.01 12.51 27.89
CA GLY A 152 -7.66 11.48 28.70
C GLY A 152 -7.89 10.15 27.96
N LEU A 153 -7.10 9.86 26.92
CA LEU A 153 -7.28 8.69 26.05
C LEU A 153 -6.46 7.46 26.46
N LYS A 154 -5.65 7.55 27.53
CA LYS A 154 -4.75 6.46 27.95
C LYS A 154 -5.44 5.10 28.10
N GLY A 155 -6.67 5.06 28.61
CA GLY A 155 -7.45 3.82 28.76
C GLY A 155 -7.97 3.23 27.46
N GLN A 156 -7.92 3.99 26.37
CA GLN A 156 -8.41 3.63 25.03
C GLN A 156 -7.27 3.25 24.07
N MET A 157 -6.02 3.21 24.53
CA MET A 157 -4.88 2.85 23.68
C MET A 157 -5.01 1.40 23.18
N PRO A 158 -4.83 1.13 21.87
CA PRO A 158 -4.80 -0.23 21.35
C PRO A 158 -3.70 -1.04 22.05
N LYS A 159 -4.00 -2.28 22.43
CA LYS A 159 -3.21 -3.07 23.37
C LYS A 159 -1.77 -3.31 22.94
N LYS A 160 -1.54 -3.39 21.63
CA LYS A 160 -0.23 -3.66 21.02
C LYS A 160 0.43 -2.39 20.48
N LEU A 161 -0.19 -1.22 20.64
CA LEU A 161 0.38 0.04 20.19
C LEU A 161 1.47 0.45 21.18
N GLN A 162 2.68 0.66 20.67
CA GLN A 162 3.83 1.04 21.46
C GLN A 162 4.74 1.98 20.68
N LYS A 163 5.58 2.71 21.40
CA LYS A 163 6.61 3.54 20.77
C LYS A 163 7.61 2.61 20.08
N MET A 164 8.01 2.97 18.86
CA MET A 164 9.03 2.22 18.13
C MET A 164 10.37 2.32 18.85
N GLU A 165 10.94 1.16 19.21
CA GLU A 165 12.30 1.03 19.69
C GLU A 165 13.23 0.60 18.55
N ARG A 166 14.54 0.73 18.78
CA ARG A 166 15.54 0.38 17.77
C ARG A 166 15.72 -1.14 17.68
N PHE A 167 15.84 -1.65 16.46
CA PHE A 167 16.43 -2.97 16.20
C PHE A 167 17.96 -2.88 16.08
N ALA A 168 18.63 -4.02 15.97
CA ALA A 168 20.10 -4.11 16.00
C ALA A 168 20.76 -3.24 14.91
N ASN A 169 20.29 -3.34 13.66
CA ASN A 169 20.85 -2.60 12.52
C ASN A 169 20.37 -1.13 12.42
N ASP A 170 19.49 -0.67 13.30
CA ASP A 170 18.92 0.68 13.18
C ASP A 170 19.94 1.79 13.45
N SER A 171 19.77 2.90 12.72
CA SER A 171 20.45 4.18 12.98
C SER A 171 19.41 5.30 12.97
N LEU A 172 18.47 5.23 13.92
CA LEU A 172 17.31 6.11 13.98
C LEU A 172 17.71 7.57 14.20
N ASP A 173 17.23 8.43 13.30
CA ASP A 173 17.21 9.88 13.47
C ASP A 173 15.92 10.26 14.21
N ALA A 174 16.05 10.84 15.41
CA ALA A 174 14.91 11.25 16.22
C ALA A 174 13.97 12.23 15.49
N SER A 175 14.50 13.03 14.57
CA SER A 175 13.70 13.96 13.75
C SER A 175 12.83 13.24 12.71
N LEU A 176 13.13 11.99 12.37
CA LEU A 176 12.37 11.18 11.41
C LEU A 176 11.52 10.08 12.08
N CYS A 177 11.41 10.13 13.41
CA CYS A 177 10.74 9.10 14.21
C CYS A 177 9.45 9.61 14.86
N HIS A 178 8.45 8.72 14.93
CA HIS A 178 7.21 8.88 15.70
C HIS A 178 6.31 10.03 15.22
N GLY A 179 5.39 10.49 16.07
CA GLY A 179 4.40 11.52 15.80
C GLY A 179 3.10 11.17 16.51
N ASP A 180 2.33 12.19 16.90
CA ASP A 180 1.00 11.98 17.48
C ASP A 180 0.04 11.43 16.44
N LEU A 181 0.10 11.97 15.23
CA LEU A 181 -0.66 11.52 14.07
C LEU A 181 0.29 11.31 12.89
N LEU A 182 -0.03 10.33 12.06
CA LEU A 182 0.59 10.14 10.75
C LEU A 182 -0.50 10.15 9.67
N LEU A 183 -0.33 11.02 8.69
CA LEU A 183 -1.06 10.98 7.43
C LEU A 183 -0.24 10.26 6.37
N GLN A 184 -0.86 9.27 5.74
CA GLN A 184 -0.44 8.77 4.43
C GLN A 184 -1.37 9.37 3.37
N ILE A 185 -0.77 10.08 2.43
CA ILE A 185 -1.47 10.76 1.34
C ILE A 185 -1.00 10.11 0.05
N CYS A 186 -1.87 9.45 -0.69
CA CYS A 186 -1.52 8.79 -1.95
C CYS A 186 -2.41 9.30 -3.08
N ALA A 187 -1.84 9.58 -4.24
CA ALA A 187 -2.56 9.99 -5.45
C ALA A 187 -1.78 9.56 -6.70
N ASN A 188 -2.36 9.72 -7.88
CA ASN A 188 -1.68 9.44 -9.13
C ASN A 188 -0.47 10.38 -9.36
N THR A 189 -0.54 11.63 -8.89
CA THR A 189 0.50 12.65 -9.12
C THR A 189 1.01 13.26 -7.82
N ALA A 190 2.29 13.64 -7.80
CA ALA A 190 2.92 14.32 -6.66
C ALA A 190 2.28 15.70 -6.40
N ASP A 191 1.85 16.40 -7.44
CA ASP A 191 1.16 17.68 -7.37
C ASP A 191 -0.10 17.60 -6.51
N THR A 192 -0.95 16.58 -6.72
CA THR A 192 -2.16 16.36 -5.90
C THR A 192 -1.80 16.09 -4.44
N VAL A 193 -0.78 15.28 -4.19
CA VAL A 193 -0.33 14.96 -2.83
C VAL A 193 0.22 16.20 -2.10
N ILE A 194 1.00 17.05 -2.79
CA ILE A 194 1.55 18.29 -2.23
C ILE A 194 0.43 19.33 -2.00
N HIS A 195 -0.52 19.45 -2.93
CA HIS A 195 -1.69 20.31 -2.80
C HIS A 195 -2.49 19.95 -1.56
N ALA A 196 -2.81 18.65 -1.41
CA ALA A 196 -3.51 18.10 -0.27
C ALA A 196 -2.82 18.44 1.05
N LEU A 197 -1.50 18.23 1.17
CA LEU A 197 -0.78 18.59 2.39
C LEU A 197 -0.86 20.10 2.69
N ARG A 198 -0.68 20.96 1.68
CA ARG A 198 -0.74 22.42 1.87
C ARG A 198 -2.12 22.88 2.32
N ASP A 199 -3.17 22.25 1.81
CA ASP A 199 -4.54 22.49 2.24
C ASP A 199 -4.74 22.15 3.73
N ILE A 200 -4.28 20.97 4.16
CA ILE A 200 -4.38 20.54 5.57
C ILE A 200 -3.62 21.49 6.49
N ILE A 201 -2.35 21.79 6.20
CA ILE A 201 -1.53 22.71 7.00
C ILE A 201 -2.21 24.07 7.14
N LYS A 202 -2.77 24.58 6.04
CA LYS A 202 -3.44 25.87 6.03
C LYS A 202 -4.66 25.93 6.96
N HIS A 203 -5.42 24.85 7.05
CA HIS A 203 -6.62 24.79 7.87
C HIS A 203 -6.34 24.41 9.34
N THR A 204 -5.12 23.99 9.69
CA THR A 204 -4.76 23.49 11.02
C THR A 204 -3.60 24.21 11.72
N PRO A 205 -3.39 25.53 11.52
CA PRO A 205 -2.19 26.21 12.05
C PRO A 205 -2.10 26.24 13.58
N ASP A 206 -3.25 26.11 14.26
CA ASP A 206 -3.40 26.07 15.71
C ASP A 206 -3.50 24.63 16.27
N LEU A 207 -3.54 23.62 15.41
CA LEU A 207 -3.85 22.24 15.78
C LEU A 207 -2.77 21.23 15.40
N LEU A 208 -1.99 21.49 14.36
CA LEU A 208 -0.97 20.56 13.85
C LEU A 208 0.35 21.27 13.59
N SER A 209 1.44 20.61 13.98
CA SER A 209 2.81 20.96 13.59
C SER A 209 3.43 19.81 12.82
N VAL A 210 4.03 20.08 11.65
CA VAL A 210 4.72 19.03 10.88
C VAL A 210 5.95 18.58 11.64
N ARG A 211 6.01 17.29 11.96
CA ARG A 211 7.13 16.67 12.66
C ARG A 211 8.19 16.19 11.66
N TRP A 212 7.77 15.38 10.70
CA TRP A 212 8.61 14.95 9.58
C TRP A 212 7.77 14.61 8.36
N LYS A 213 8.42 14.61 7.21
CA LYS A 213 7.81 14.31 5.91
C LYS A 213 8.76 13.52 5.03
N ARG A 214 8.22 12.53 4.31
CA ARG A 214 8.88 11.84 3.20
C ARG A 214 7.91 11.61 2.05
N GLU A 215 8.37 11.85 0.84
CA GLU A 215 7.65 11.56 -0.39
C GLU A 215 8.23 10.29 -1.03
N GLY A 216 7.39 9.55 -1.73
CA GLY A 216 7.78 8.34 -2.43
C GLY A 216 6.93 8.07 -3.66
N PHE A 217 7.39 7.09 -4.43
CA PHE A 217 6.81 6.69 -5.70
C PHE A 217 6.96 5.18 -5.93
N ILE A 218 6.15 4.63 -6.82
CA ILE A 218 6.38 3.29 -7.40
C ILE A 218 6.83 3.43 -8.86
N SER A 219 7.41 2.36 -9.42
CA SER A 219 7.88 2.34 -10.81
C SER A 219 6.74 2.66 -11.80
N ASN A 220 6.96 3.63 -12.70
CA ASN A 220 5.96 4.14 -13.64
C ASN A 220 5.33 3.05 -14.53
N HIS A 221 6.12 2.06 -14.99
CA HIS A 221 5.57 0.95 -15.80
C HIS A 221 4.58 0.10 -14.99
N ALA A 222 4.91 -0.25 -13.75
CA ALA A 222 4.03 -1.01 -12.87
C ALA A 222 2.76 -0.23 -12.53
N ALA A 223 2.85 1.09 -12.26
CA ALA A 223 1.69 1.94 -12.04
C ALA A 223 0.73 1.92 -13.25
N ARG A 224 1.26 2.06 -14.47
CA ARG A 224 0.48 2.01 -15.72
C ARG A 224 -0.13 0.63 -16.01
N SER A 225 0.42 -0.44 -15.42
CA SER A 225 -0.04 -1.81 -15.67
C SER A 225 -1.40 -2.15 -15.04
N ARG A 226 -1.87 -1.35 -14.08
CA ARG A 226 -3.10 -1.60 -13.31
C ARG A 226 -3.07 -2.96 -12.57
N GLY A 227 -2.04 -3.21 -11.77
CA GLY A 227 -1.89 -4.42 -10.94
C GLY A 227 -1.32 -5.66 -11.67
N LYS A 228 -1.16 -5.60 -12.99
CA LYS A 228 -0.62 -6.70 -13.81
C LYS A 228 0.88 -6.91 -13.68
N GLU A 229 1.61 -5.89 -13.24
CA GLU A 229 3.04 -5.95 -12.96
C GLU A 229 3.31 -5.52 -11.52
N THR A 230 4.10 -6.32 -10.81
CA THR A 230 4.62 -5.96 -9.48
C THR A 230 5.53 -4.74 -9.59
N PRO A 231 5.39 -3.75 -8.69
CA PRO A 231 6.36 -2.67 -8.57
C PRO A 231 7.80 -3.18 -8.41
N ILE A 232 8.76 -2.47 -9.02
CA ILE A 232 10.18 -2.74 -8.85
C ILE A 232 10.75 -1.71 -7.85
N ASN A 233 11.41 -2.17 -6.80
CA ASN A 233 12.08 -1.31 -5.82
C ASN A 233 13.44 -0.78 -6.34
N LEU A 234 14.07 0.13 -5.60
CA LEU A 234 15.34 0.74 -6.02
C LEU A 234 16.58 -0.18 -5.92
N LEU A 235 16.43 -1.39 -5.39
CA LEU A 235 17.45 -2.45 -5.51
C LEU A 235 17.27 -3.27 -6.80
N GLY A 236 16.19 -3.00 -7.55
CA GLY A 236 15.88 -3.63 -8.83
C GLY A 236 15.16 -4.98 -8.71
N PHE A 237 14.53 -5.26 -7.57
CA PHE A 237 13.74 -6.48 -7.34
C PHE A 237 12.24 -6.17 -7.37
N LYS A 238 11.43 -7.13 -7.83
CA LYS A 238 9.97 -7.07 -7.71
C LYS A 238 9.57 -7.11 -6.24
N ASP A 239 8.77 -6.14 -5.81
CA ASP A 239 8.42 -5.94 -4.41
C ASP A 239 6.89 -5.85 -4.24
N GLY A 240 6.30 -6.95 -3.75
CA GLY A 240 4.84 -7.10 -3.63
C GLY A 240 4.32 -8.49 -3.95
N THR A 241 5.13 -9.32 -4.63
CA THR A 241 4.78 -10.65 -5.16
C THR A 241 4.01 -11.57 -4.20
N ALA A 242 4.45 -11.63 -2.93
CA ALA A 242 3.90 -12.55 -1.92
C ALA A 242 2.98 -11.86 -0.90
N ASN A 243 2.43 -10.69 -1.24
CA ASN A 243 1.39 -10.09 -0.39
C ASN A 243 0.15 -10.99 -0.34
N PRO A 244 -0.54 -11.05 0.83
CA PRO A 244 -1.87 -11.66 0.94
C PRO A 244 -2.83 -11.07 -0.09
N ASN A 245 -3.78 -11.86 -0.60
CA ASN A 245 -4.76 -11.38 -1.56
C ASN A 245 -5.68 -10.33 -0.92
N SER A 246 -5.57 -9.07 -1.35
CA SER A 246 -6.36 -7.96 -0.79
C SER A 246 -7.86 -8.04 -1.07
N GLU A 247 -8.27 -8.82 -2.08
CA GLU A 247 -9.69 -9.03 -2.41
C GLU A 247 -10.34 -10.14 -1.58
N ASP A 248 -9.55 -10.97 -0.91
CA ASP A 248 -10.02 -12.04 -0.03
C ASP A 248 -10.42 -11.45 1.33
N LYS A 249 -11.71 -11.13 1.49
CA LYS A 249 -12.24 -10.49 2.71
C LYS A 249 -12.00 -11.31 3.98
N PRO A 250 -12.31 -12.63 4.04
CA PRO A 250 -11.94 -13.45 5.18
C PRO A 250 -10.45 -13.35 5.53
N LEU A 251 -9.56 -13.47 4.54
CA LEU A 251 -8.13 -13.35 4.76
C LEU A 251 -7.73 -11.97 5.28
N MET A 252 -8.36 -10.89 4.80
CA MET A 252 -8.07 -9.54 5.28
C MET A 252 -8.56 -9.31 6.72
N ASN A 253 -9.63 -9.97 7.14
CA ASN A 253 -10.05 -9.97 8.55
C ASN A 253 -9.05 -10.73 9.44
N ASP A 254 -8.46 -11.81 8.93
CA ASP A 254 -7.46 -12.59 9.68
C ASP A 254 -6.08 -11.90 9.70
N VAL A 255 -5.75 -11.11 8.68
CA VAL A 255 -4.40 -10.55 8.50
C VAL A 255 -4.32 -9.07 8.86
N VAL A 256 -5.26 -8.24 8.40
CA VAL A 256 -5.12 -6.77 8.36
C VAL A 256 -5.99 -6.06 9.39
N TRP A 257 -7.25 -6.45 9.52
CA TRP A 257 -8.24 -5.69 10.29
C TRP A 257 -8.34 -6.16 11.74
N VAL A 258 -8.48 -5.20 12.66
CA VAL A 258 -8.84 -5.53 14.04
C VAL A 258 -10.29 -5.99 14.09
N THR A 259 -10.52 -7.14 14.74
CA THR A 259 -11.83 -7.77 14.88
C THR A 259 -12.24 -7.87 16.35
N ALA A 260 -13.54 -8.01 16.61
CA ALA A 260 -14.09 -7.95 17.97
C ALA A 260 -13.60 -9.06 18.92
N ASP A 261 -13.12 -10.19 18.39
CA ASP A 261 -12.59 -11.33 19.15
C ASP A 261 -11.18 -11.10 19.73
N GLN A 262 -10.48 -10.04 19.30
CA GLN A 262 -9.08 -9.78 19.67
C GLN A 262 -8.92 -9.02 20.99
N GLN A 263 -10.02 -8.78 21.71
CA GLN A 263 -10.06 -8.07 22.99
C GLN A 263 -9.46 -6.66 22.93
N GLU A 264 -9.44 -6.01 21.77
CA GLU A 264 -9.03 -4.60 21.65
C GLU A 264 -10.11 -3.66 22.19
N PRO A 265 -9.80 -2.37 22.47
CA PRO A 265 -10.83 -1.36 22.70
C PRO A 265 -11.88 -1.39 21.59
N ALA A 266 -13.16 -1.27 21.95
CA ALA A 266 -14.25 -1.47 20.98
C ALA A 266 -14.16 -0.52 19.77
N TRP A 267 -13.65 0.70 19.97
CA TRP A 267 -13.46 1.68 18.90
C TRP A 267 -12.42 1.25 17.86
N ALA A 268 -11.50 0.33 18.20
CA ALA A 268 -10.41 -0.08 17.31
C ALA A 268 -10.86 -1.07 16.22
N VAL A 269 -12.03 -1.69 16.37
CA VAL A 269 -12.58 -2.65 15.40
C VAL A 269 -12.74 -1.99 14.03
N GLY A 270 -12.27 -2.67 12.98
CA GLY A 270 -12.22 -2.13 11.62
C GLY A 270 -11.02 -1.22 11.33
N GLY A 271 -10.22 -0.88 12.35
CA GLY A 271 -8.90 -0.27 12.22
C GLY A 271 -7.81 -1.31 11.91
N SER A 272 -6.55 -0.85 11.85
CA SER A 272 -5.39 -1.73 11.60
C SER A 272 -4.13 -1.16 12.23
N TYR A 273 -3.26 -2.01 12.76
CA TYR A 273 -1.92 -1.58 13.15
C TYR A 273 -1.09 -1.30 11.90
N LYS A 274 -0.35 -0.20 11.93
CA LYS A 274 0.53 0.24 10.85
C LYS A 274 1.96 0.37 11.37
N ALA A 275 2.89 -0.30 10.70
CA ALA A 275 4.31 -0.09 10.92
C ALA A 275 4.91 0.65 9.72
N VAL A 276 5.69 1.68 10.03
CA VAL A 276 6.40 2.49 9.04
C VAL A 276 7.88 2.45 9.34
N ARG A 277 8.69 2.21 8.30
CA ARG A 277 10.15 2.26 8.38
C ARG A 277 10.67 3.08 7.19
N ILE A 278 11.50 4.07 7.48
CA ILE A 278 12.26 4.80 6.48
C ILE A 278 13.61 4.09 6.39
N ILE A 279 13.84 3.39 5.28
CA ILE A 279 14.98 2.50 5.10
C ILE A 279 15.85 3.03 3.97
N GLN A 280 17.04 3.52 4.30
CA GLN A 280 18.03 3.94 3.32
C GLN A 280 18.73 2.73 2.71
N PHE A 281 19.04 2.79 1.42
CA PHE A 281 19.81 1.78 0.71
C PHE A 281 21.25 2.26 0.48
N HIS A 282 22.21 1.35 0.56
CA HIS A 282 23.58 1.56 0.14
C HIS A 282 23.71 1.23 -1.35
N VAL A 283 23.05 2.04 -2.19
CA VAL A 283 22.79 1.75 -3.61
C VAL A 283 24.08 1.53 -4.41
N GLU A 284 25.13 2.30 -4.17
CA GLU A 284 26.37 2.19 -4.93
C GLU A 284 27.17 0.91 -4.56
N SER A 285 27.05 0.45 -3.32
CA SER A 285 27.63 -0.83 -2.89
C SER A 285 26.83 -2.00 -3.49
N TRP A 286 25.50 -1.89 -3.45
CA TRP A 286 24.60 -2.87 -4.04
C TRP A 286 24.84 -3.05 -5.54
N ASP A 287 24.96 -1.96 -6.30
CA ASP A 287 25.16 -1.99 -7.76
C ASP A 287 26.49 -2.66 -8.18
N ARG A 288 27.46 -2.76 -7.26
CA ARG A 288 28.74 -3.44 -7.49
C ARG A 288 28.78 -4.85 -6.90
N THR A 289 27.72 -5.28 -6.24
CA THR A 289 27.57 -6.63 -5.68
C THR A 289 27.22 -7.61 -6.80
N PRO A 290 27.87 -8.80 -6.89
CA PRO A 290 27.54 -9.80 -7.88
C PRO A 290 26.04 -10.14 -7.91
N LEU A 291 25.46 -10.27 -9.12
CA LEU A 291 24.03 -10.62 -9.26
C LEU A 291 23.65 -11.89 -8.50
N LYS A 292 24.52 -12.91 -8.49
CA LYS A 292 24.28 -14.14 -7.75
C LYS A 292 24.07 -13.85 -6.26
N GLU A 293 24.90 -13.01 -5.67
CA GLU A 293 24.82 -12.63 -4.27
C GLU A 293 23.56 -11.81 -3.99
N GLN A 294 23.22 -10.84 -4.85
CA GLN A 294 21.95 -10.10 -4.74
C GLN A 294 20.73 -11.04 -4.71
N GLN A 295 20.71 -12.05 -5.60
CA GLN A 295 19.64 -13.03 -5.66
C GLN A 295 19.65 -14.00 -4.46
N THR A 296 20.82 -14.38 -3.96
CA THR A 296 20.97 -15.19 -2.74
C THR A 296 20.42 -14.45 -1.52
N ILE A 297 20.75 -13.17 -1.36
CA ILE A 297 20.27 -12.31 -0.26
C ILE A 297 18.74 -12.27 -0.24
N PHE A 298 18.10 -12.08 -1.40
CA PHE A 298 16.64 -12.07 -1.46
C PHE A 298 16.01 -13.47 -1.44
N GLY A 299 16.64 -14.47 -2.04
CA GLY A 299 16.05 -15.79 -2.30
C GLY A 299 15.16 -15.84 -3.55
N ARG A 300 15.24 -14.83 -4.43
CA ARG A 300 14.48 -14.75 -5.69
C ARG A 300 15.38 -14.38 -6.86
N ASP A 301 15.00 -14.83 -8.05
CA ASP A 301 15.56 -14.37 -9.31
C ASP A 301 15.17 -12.90 -9.55
N LYS A 302 16.14 -12.05 -9.90
CA LYS A 302 15.95 -10.59 -9.97
C LYS A 302 15.03 -10.17 -11.12
N HIS A 303 15.10 -10.87 -12.25
CA HIS A 303 14.38 -10.48 -13.46
C HIS A 303 12.97 -11.04 -13.51
N SER A 304 12.82 -12.34 -13.28
CA SER A 304 11.52 -13.01 -13.27
C SER A 304 10.75 -12.74 -11.98
N GLY A 305 11.45 -12.52 -10.87
CA GLY A 305 10.87 -12.48 -9.53
C GLY A 305 10.51 -13.86 -8.98
N ALA A 306 10.78 -14.95 -9.69
CA ALA A 306 10.49 -16.30 -9.20
C ALA A 306 11.36 -16.64 -7.97
N PRO A 307 10.89 -17.47 -7.02
CA PRO A 307 11.78 -18.10 -6.05
C PRO A 307 12.94 -18.80 -6.78
N LEU A 308 14.14 -18.77 -6.20
CA LEU A 308 15.30 -19.41 -6.83
C LEU A 308 15.01 -20.89 -7.11
N GLY A 309 15.36 -21.35 -8.32
CA GLY A 309 15.07 -22.71 -8.80
C GLY A 309 13.67 -22.93 -9.38
N MET A 310 12.80 -21.92 -9.35
CA MET A 310 11.44 -21.98 -9.91
C MET A 310 11.33 -21.12 -11.19
N LYS A 311 10.15 -21.05 -11.80
CA LYS A 311 9.97 -20.41 -13.13
C LYS A 311 9.11 -19.17 -13.11
N ASN A 312 8.03 -19.17 -12.33
CA ASN A 312 7.07 -18.09 -12.32
C ASN A 312 7.21 -17.25 -11.04
N GLU A 313 6.92 -15.96 -11.17
CA GLU A 313 6.95 -15.01 -10.07
C GLU A 313 6.15 -15.48 -8.84
N HIS A 314 4.93 -15.96 -9.08
CA HIS A 314 3.98 -16.40 -8.05
C HIS A 314 4.10 -17.88 -7.71
N ASP A 315 5.16 -18.57 -8.15
CA ASP A 315 5.45 -19.91 -7.63
C ASP A 315 5.70 -19.82 -6.11
N GLU A 316 5.19 -20.82 -5.37
CA GLU A 316 5.33 -20.94 -3.92
C GLU A 316 6.57 -21.82 -3.61
N PRO A 317 7.59 -21.31 -2.89
CA PRO A 317 8.76 -22.12 -2.55
C PRO A 317 8.41 -23.20 -1.51
N ASP A 318 8.89 -24.41 -1.74
CA ASP A 318 8.79 -25.53 -0.80
C ASP A 318 10.06 -25.61 0.07
N TYR A 319 10.06 -24.93 1.21
CA TYR A 319 11.20 -24.93 2.12
C TYR A 319 11.41 -26.27 2.85
N ALA A 320 10.38 -27.12 2.94
CA ALA A 320 10.50 -28.44 3.56
C ALA A 320 11.32 -29.40 2.66
N ALA A 321 11.27 -29.21 1.35
CA ALA A 321 12.10 -29.91 0.37
C ALA A 321 13.54 -29.37 0.26
N ASP A 322 13.85 -28.21 0.85
CA ASP A 322 15.19 -27.60 0.89
C ASP A 322 15.62 -27.28 2.35
N PRO A 323 15.72 -28.27 3.24
CA PRO A 323 15.92 -28.03 4.68
C PRO A 323 17.28 -27.38 5.00
N ASP A 324 18.29 -27.63 4.17
CA ASP A 324 19.65 -27.09 4.35
C ASP A 324 19.85 -25.71 3.68
N GLY A 325 18.85 -25.22 2.94
CA GLY A 325 18.94 -23.92 2.25
C GLY A 325 19.90 -23.89 1.06
N ASN A 326 20.04 -25.01 0.36
CA ASN A 326 20.92 -25.13 -0.81
C ASN A 326 20.38 -24.35 -2.02
N MET A 327 19.07 -24.17 -2.12
CA MET A 327 18.41 -23.44 -3.21
C MET A 327 18.03 -22.03 -2.80
N ILE A 328 17.34 -21.90 -1.66
CA ILE A 328 17.02 -20.61 -1.05
C ILE A 328 17.67 -20.59 0.33
N ALA A 329 18.69 -19.74 0.49
CA ALA A 329 19.50 -19.69 1.70
C ALA A 329 18.64 -19.52 2.97
N LEU A 330 19.10 -20.10 4.09
CA LEU A 330 18.37 -20.05 5.36
C LEU A 330 18.23 -18.62 5.89
N ASP A 331 19.18 -17.75 5.57
CA ASP A 331 19.22 -16.33 5.88
C ASP A 331 18.70 -15.43 4.75
N ALA A 332 18.12 -16.01 3.69
CA ALA A 332 17.51 -15.24 2.62
C ALA A 332 16.28 -14.47 3.13
N HIS A 333 16.14 -13.21 2.70
CA HIS A 333 15.09 -12.29 3.15
C HIS A 333 13.68 -12.93 3.08
N ILE A 334 13.31 -13.56 1.96
CA ILE A 334 11.97 -14.15 1.81
C ILE A 334 11.71 -15.32 2.76
N ARG A 335 12.76 -16.05 3.16
CA ARG A 335 12.67 -17.27 3.96
C ARG A 335 12.59 -16.92 5.44
N LEU A 336 13.36 -15.93 5.88
CA LEU A 336 13.26 -15.37 7.23
C LEU A 336 11.95 -14.59 7.45
N ALA A 337 11.55 -13.76 6.48
CA ALA A 337 10.33 -12.96 6.59
C ALA A 337 9.09 -13.86 6.72
N ASN A 338 8.98 -14.85 5.84
CA ASN A 338 7.89 -15.83 5.83
C ASN A 338 8.44 -17.26 5.66
N PRO A 339 8.65 -18.00 6.76
CA PRO A 339 9.04 -19.42 6.72
C PRO A 339 7.97 -20.37 6.16
N ARG A 340 6.75 -19.90 5.87
CA ARG A 340 5.64 -20.68 5.26
C ARG A 340 5.24 -21.92 6.05
N THR A 341 5.30 -21.83 7.37
CA THR A 341 4.79 -22.84 8.31
C THR A 341 3.39 -22.47 8.81
N LYS A 342 2.69 -23.41 9.44
CA LYS A 342 1.37 -23.14 10.05
C LYS A 342 1.48 -22.10 11.16
N GLU A 343 2.56 -22.16 11.93
CA GLU A 343 2.85 -21.28 13.06
C GLU A 343 3.05 -19.83 12.60
N THR A 344 3.69 -19.64 11.44
CA THR A 344 4.00 -18.32 10.88
C THR A 344 2.87 -17.68 10.08
N GLN A 345 1.75 -18.40 9.85
CA GLN A 345 0.58 -17.83 9.14
C GLN A 345 0.02 -16.60 9.86
N SER A 346 0.07 -16.60 11.19
CA SER A 346 -0.37 -15.47 12.02
C SER A 346 0.52 -14.22 11.90
N ASN A 347 1.69 -14.33 11.25
CA ASN A 347 2.64 -13.21 11.09
C ASN A 347 2.57 -12.55 9.71
N LEU A 348 1.63 -12.95 8.86
CA LEU A 348 1.41 -12.30 7.58
C LEU A 348 1.00 -10.83 7.80
N MET A 349 1.32 -10.01 6.80
CA MET A 349 1.01 -8.58 6.79
C MET A 349 0.77 -8.12 5.35
N MET A 350 -0.01 -7.05 5.19
CA MET A 350 -0.16 -6.38 3.90
C MET A 350 0.91 -5.31 3.75
N ARG A 351 1.90 -5.52 2.87
CA ARG A 351 2.94 -4.51 2.59
C ARG A 351 2.46 -3.57 1.49
N ARG A 352 2.68 -2.27 1.66
CA ARG A 352 2.31 -1.21 0.73
C ARG A 352 3.39 -0.14 0.67
N GLY A 353 4.64 -0.58 0.50
CA GLY A 353 5.82 0.27 0.49
C GLY A 353 6.00 1.06 -0.82
N TYR A 354 6.78 2.12 -0.74
CA TYR A 354 7.08 3.02 -1.85
C TYR A 354 8.57 3.36 -1.86
N SER A 355 9.17 3.45 -3.04
CA SER A 355 10.54 3.93 -3.19
C SER A 355 10.65 5.41 -2.85
N TYR A 356 11.79 5.86 -2.34
CA TYR A 356 12.11 7.29 -2.26
C TYR A 356 13.49 7.57 -2.85
N SER A 357 13.65 8.76 -3.40
CA SER A 357 14.92 9.27 -3.90
C SER A 357 15.00 10.75 -3.55
N LEU A 358 16.02 11.13 -2.79
CA LEU A 358 16.27 12.50 -2.35
C LEU A 358 17.54 13.04 -3.01
N GLY A 359 18.47 13.55 -2.21
CA GLY A 359 19.73 14.10 -2.67
C GLY A 359 20.90 13.21 -2.29
N VAL A 360 21.96 13.84 -1.78
CA VAL A 360 23.19 13.17 -1.36
C VAL A 360 23.32 13.30 0.16
N SER A 361 23.67 12.20 0.81
CA SER A 361 23.97 12.14 2.24
C SER A 361 25.23 12.93 2.61
N LYS A 362 25.46 13.17 3.90
CA LYS A 362 26.66 13.87 4.40
C LYS A 362 27.97 13.15 4.06
N SER A 363 27.93 11.83 3.82
CA SER A 363 29.08 11.01 3.42
C SER A 363 29.29 10.96 1.89
N GLY A 364 28.44 11.62 1.09
CA GLY A 364 28.57 11.62 -0.36
C GLY A 364 27.85 10.47 -1.09
N GLN A 365 27.12 9.62 -0.37
CA GLN A 365 26.31 8.54 -0.95
C GLN A 365 24.89 9.02 -1.31
N LEU A 366 24.28 8.45 -2.33
CA LEU A 366 22.90 8.76 -2.73
C LEU A 366 21.90 8.43 -1.60
N ASP A 367 21.03 9.38 -1.25
CA ASP A 367 19.96 9.15 -0.28
C ASP A 367 18.71 8.61 -0.99
N MET A 368 18.72 7.30 -1.18
CA MET A 368 17.68 6.54 -1.85
C MET A 368 17.27 5.36 -0.97
N GLY A 369 16.03 4.90 -1.11
CA GLY A 369 15.57 3.80 -0.27
C GLY A 369 14.11 3.45 -0.41
N LEU A 370 13.58 2.85 0.66
CA LEU A 370 12.20 2.39 0.77
C LEU A 370 11.50 3.08 1.95
N LEU A 371 10.35 3.65 1.66
CA LEU A 371 9.31 3.99 2.64
C LEU A 371 8.48 2.72 2.83
N PHE A 372 8.95 1.86 3.72
CA PHE A 372 8.26 0.62 4.03
C PHE A 372 7.04 0.95 4.89
N VAL A 373 5.88 0.44 4.44
CA VAL A 373 4.61 0.54 5.15
C VAL A 373 3.97 -0.83 5.13
N CYS A 374 3.53 -1.33 6.28
CA CYS A 374 2.71 -2.54 6.34
C CYS A 374 1.54 -2.39 7.32
N PHE A 375 0.52 -3.19 7.07
CA PHE A 375 -0.72 -3.24 7.84
C PHE A 375 -0.97 -4.65 8.35
N GLN A 376 -1.43 -4.75 9.60
CA GLN A 376 -1.70 -6.01 10.29
C GLN A 376 -2.73 -5.82 11.41
N HIS A 377 -3.47 -6.87 11.76
CA HIS A 377 -4.45 -6.83 12.85
C HIS A 377 -3.81 -6.73 14.24
N ASP A 378 -2.54 -7.15 14.39
CA ASP A 378 -1.79 -7.15 15.64
C ASP A 378 -0.31 -6.83 15.33
N LEU A 379 0.20 -5.74 15.91
CA LEU A 379 1.56 -5.28 15.68
C LEU A 379 2.64 -6.29 16.14
N GLU A 380 2.39 -6.99 17.24
CA GLU A 380 3.29 -7.98 17.83
C GLU A 380 3.36 -9.22 16.95
N LYS A 381 2.21 -9.72 16.51
CA LYS A 381 2.14 -10.87 15.61
C LYS A 381 2.67 -10.55 14.21
N GLY A 382 2.43 -9.35 13.68
CA GLY A 382 2.87 -8.97 12.34
C GLY A 382 4.31 -8.47 12.31
N PHE A 383 4.48 -7.15 12.24
CA PHE A 383 5.78 -6.51 11.99
C PHE A 383 6.86 -6.92 12.99
N LEU A 384 6.54 -6.94 14.29
CA LEU A 384 7.55 -7.21 15.32
C LEU A 384 8.09 -8.64 15.24
N ALA A 385 7.20 -9.65 15.09
CA ALA A 385 7.63 -11.03 14.91
C ALA A 385 8.46 -11.24 13.63
N VAL A 386 8.09 -10.60 12.53
CA VAL A 386 8.83 -10.67 11.26
C VAL A 386 10.19 -10.00 11.38
N GLN A 387 10.24 -8.75 11.87
CA GLN A 387 11.49 -8.01 12.01
C GLN A 387 12.44 -8.71 13.00
N GLN A 388 11.92 -9.35 14.05
CA GLN A 388 12.73 -10.14 14.97
C GLN A 388 13.42 -11.31 14.28
N ARG A 389 12.78 -11.96 13.31
CA ARG A 389 13.41 -13.01 12.49
C ARG A 389 14.39 -12.46 11.47
N LEU A 390 14.15 -11.24 10.97
CA LEU A 390 15.04 -10.57 10.02
C LEU A 390 16.29 -9.98 10.67
N ASN A 391 16.36 -9.85 12.00
CA ASN A 391 17.57 -9.37 12.67
C ASN A 391 18.79 -10.24 12.31
N GLY A 392 19.82 -9.62 11.73
CA GLY A 392 21.02 -10.28 11.27
C GLY A 392 20.92 -10.92 9.88
N GLU A 393 19.87 -10.62 9.11
CA GLU A 393 19.76 -11.06 7.71
C GLU A 393 20.87 -10.47 6.83
N ALA A 394 21.19 -11.15 5.72
CA ALA A 394 22.21 -10.69 4.78
C ALA A 394 21.89 -9.33 4.13
N LEU A 395 20.61 -8.95 4.05
CA LEU A 395 20.20 -7.65 3.50
C LEU A 395 20.64 -6.47 4.37
N GLU A 396 20.91 -6.68 5.66
CA GLU A 396 21.32 -5.61 6.59
C GLU A 396 22.61 -4.88 6.17
N GLU A 397 23.48 -5.54 5.39
CA GLU A 397 24.68 -4.92 4.82
C GLU A 397 24.36 -3.80 3.82
N TYR A 398 23.19 -3.87 3.16
CA TYR A 398 22.81 -2.98 2.07
C TYR A 398 21.70 -2.00 2.43
N VAL A 399 21.14 -2.13 3.64
CA VAL A 399 20.02 -1.30 4.08
C VAL A 399 20.25 -0.77 5.49
N LYS A 400 19.79 0.46 5.72
CA LYS A 400 19.86 1.10 7.02
C LYS A 400 18.53 1.76 7.39
N PRO A 401 17.78 1.22 8.37
CA PRO A 401 16.61 1.91 8.90
C PRO A 401 17.01 3.16 9.69
N ILE A 402 16.45 4.31 9.30
CA ILE A 402 16.79 5.63 9.85
C ILE A 402 15.59 6.36 10.48
N GLY A 403 14.36 5.85 10.32
CA GLY A 403 13.18 6.54 10.84
C GLY A 403 11.89 5.74 10.69
N GLY A 404 10.77 6.38 10.98
CA GLY A 404 9.42 5.81 10.94
C GLY A 404 8.77 5.70 12.31
N GLY A 405 7.88 4.73 12.50
CA GLY A 405 7.14 4.57 13.75
C GLY A 405 6.01 3.56 13.64
N TYR A 406 5.40 3.29 14.80
CA TYR A 406 4.19 2.46 14.89
C TYR A 406 2.99 3.35 15.16
N PHE A 407 1.91 3.08 14.43
CA PHE A 407 0.69 3.84 14.47
C PHE A 407 -0.51 2.89 14.40
N PHE A 408 -1.66 3.34 14.83
CA PHE A 408 -2.94 2.65 14.67
C PHE A 408 -3.80 3.41 13.66
N VAL A 409 -4.11 2.79 12.52
CA VAL A 409 -5.04 3.33 11.53
C VAL A 409 -6.43 3.29 12.14
N LEU A 410 -7.08 4.45 12.21
CA LEU A 410 -8.44 4.56 12.71
C LEU A 410 -9.41 3.75 11.82
N PRO A 411 -10.56 3.28 12.34
CA PRO A 411 -11.61 2.73 11.49
C PRO A 411 -12.07 3.74 10.44
N GLY A 412 -12.77 3.25 9.41
CA GLY A 412 -13.34 4.10 8.36
C GLY A 412 -14.44 5.01 8.89
N VAL A 413 -14.81 6.01 8.08
CA VAL A 413 -15.95 6.90 8.35
C VAL A 413 -17.16 6.34 7.61
N VAL A 414 -18.21 5.99 8.35
CA VAL A 414 -19.40 5.33 7.78
C VAL A 414 -20.08 6.22 6.72
N ASP A 415 -20.30 7.50 7.05
CA ASP A 415 -20.95 8.47 6.18
C ASP A 415 -20.66 9.91 6.61
N LYS A 416 -21.28 10.88 5.94
CA LYS A 416 -21.10 12.33 6.17
C LYS A 416 -21.50 12.83 7.56
N GLN A 417 -22.27 12.06 8.32
CA GLN A 417 -22.67 12.42 9.69
C GLN A 417 -21.65 11.98 10.73
N HIS A 418 -20.70 11.14 10.33
CA HIS A 418 -19.64 10.63 11.18
C HIS A 418 -18.30 11.28 10.82
N TYR A 419 -17.31 11.12 11.70
CA TYR A 419 -15.97 11.64 11.48
C TYR A 419 -14.90 10.66 11.97
N LEU A 420 -13.68 10.80 11.44
CA LEU A 420 -12.54 9.95 11.81
C LEU A 420 -12.31 9.98 13.32
N GLY A 421 -12.12 8.81 13.94
CA GLY A 421 -11.83 8.73 15.37
C GLY A 421 -13.01 9.06 16.29
N GLN A 422 -14.23 9.22 15.77
CA GLN A 422 -15.42 9.46 16.58
C GLN A 422 -15.59 8.42 17.70
N GLY A 423 -15.49 7.13 17.36
CA GLY A 423 -15.60 6.05 18.35
C GLY A 423 -14.53 6.11 19.44
N LEU A 424 -13.32 6.59 19.14
CA LEU A 424 -12.26 6.78 20.14
C LEU A 424 -12.59 7.92 21.11
N LEU A 425 -13.13 9.03 20.59
CA LEU A 425 -13.43 10.20 21.40
C LEU A 425 -14.73 10.03 22.22
N GLU A 426 -15.63 9.15 21.81
CA GLU A 426 -16.87 8.87 22.54
C GLU A 426 -16.75 7.71 23.56
N ALA A 427 -15.64 6.95 23.53
CA ALA A 427 -15.42 5.76 24.35
C ALA A 427 -15.03 6.01 25.82
#